data_AF-A0A8T1MTF4-F1
#
_entry.id   AF-A0A8T1MTF4-F1
#
_cell.length_a   1.000
_cell.length_b   1.000
_cell.length_c   1.000
_cell.angle_alpha   90.00
_cell.angle_beta   90.00
_cell.angle_gamma   90.00
#
_symmetry.space_group_name_H-M   'P 1'
#
loop_
_entity.id
_entity.type
_entity.pdbx_description
1 polymer ?
#
loop_
_entity_poly.entity_id
_entity_poly.type
_entity_poly.pdbx_seq_one_letter_code
_entity_poly.pdbx_strand_id
1 'polypeptide(L)'
;MMEFADSYYLKDIVSTLSYFLQKRSNAETDALGTKDTSVIERFSTFEKCTQSAFNVFIDLSTTNVTPTQRPQVMVILYFLLFKMDEIGLKGLKKILRLTSSQVAVALLKVLTSEESQIKLREAWSHLYGEEFVRNLLVKSFERWQPVLKQFSETYEAGLQKKKSQSETKRTTVCRPLKLTKPLPRGIPIPWPIADMEKMRPVPRTVFAQPKEFHNIEEQKKQNRERIKELRLESDTRQPSCARLSVRKKKQQELHHPSMFKAQPVKRVSNKAEVRLNTASIVREWEVYKKMEEEQEKKFCDLEAGAFDCIAYKSWRSEQEKRKTSDRLALAEKLRLNSLLSRESAFHAKRKLLQEKRTNASSLEEESHRLQEQLERTNKAELIKASIVAKGVRANRAGVRHAARKVQVDKKNTAKMMAYEKQKDHERINEQLDEDRRKKASIIKRIRSEEEAWLLEKENYPRPYDPTDIPGYGLLSEMSLAELKERLFLLRQQNSIILADKIKDIKCQRQTKIENITELQKLISCFKNAKAASRKRQNYYGRKEDLYDSHPELKDLAQLLVKRRKERQELLSANFRMKIRR
;
A
#
# COMPACT_ATOMS: atom_id res chain seq x y z
N MET A 1 22.86 37.48 17.01
CA MET A 1 21.85 37.06 18.01
C MET A 1 20.79 36.23 17.30
N MET A 2 20.87 34.89 17.39
CA MET A 2 19.77 33.99 17.03
C MET A 2 19.42 33.24 18.32
N GLU A 3 18.18 33.41 18.80
CA GLU A 3 17.75 32.73 20.02
C GLU A 3 17.33 31.30 19.69
N PHE A 4 18.15 30.32 20.06
CA PHE A 4 17.85 28.89 19.93
C PHE A 4 16.84 28.40 21.00
N ALA A 5 15.70 29.08 21.10
CA ALA A 5 14.69 28.82 22.13
C ALA A 5 14.05 27.42 21.99
N ASP A 6 13.66 27.05 20.76
CA ASP A 6 12.87 25.86 20.50
C ASP A 6 13.67 24.55 20.58
N SER A 7 13.16 23.61 21.38
CA SER A 7 13.75 22.26 21.50
C SER A 7 13.61 21.41 20.25
N TYR A 8 12.66 21.73 19.37
CA TYR A 8 12.47 21.03 18.09
C TYR A 8 13.61 21.40 17.13
N TYR A 9 13.84 22.70 16.91
CA TYR A 9 14.88 23.19 16.01
C TYR A 9 16.29 22.65 16.35
N LEU A 10 16.67 22.64 17.63
CA LEU A 10 17.95 22.04 18.07
C LEU A 10 18.01 20.52 17.84
N LYS A 11 16.91 19.79 18.03
CA LYS A 11 16.86 18.34 17.79
C LYS A 11 16.97 18.04 16.28
N ASP A 12 16.28 18.83 15.47
CA ASP A 12 16.25 18.66 14.02
C ASP A 12 17.63 18.97 13.43
N ILE A 13 18.30 20.06 13.81
CA ILE A 13 19.69 20.35 13.37
C ILE A 13 20.66 19.22 13.77
N VAL A 14 20.58 18.71 15.01
CA VAL A 14 21.42 17.58 15.44
C VAL A 14 21.16 16.34 14.59
N SER A 15 19.90 16.08 14.22
CA SER A 15 19.51 14.98 13.34
C SER A 15 20.03 15.18 11.90
N THR A 16 19.90 16.40 11.35
CA THR A 16 20.34 16.75 9.98
C THR A 16 21.86 16.65 9.85
N LEU A 17 22.64 17.17 10.81
CA LEU A 17 24.09 17.05 10.81
C LEU A 17 24.57 15.61 11.05
N SER A 18 23.90 14.86 11.94
CA SER A 18 24.21 13.44 12.15
C SER A 18 23.94 12.61 10.90
N TYR A 19 22.83 12.88 10.21
CA TYR A 19 22.46 12.25 8.95
C TYR A 19 23.42 12.63 7.83
N PHE A 20 23.84 13.90 7.71
CA PHE A 20 24.85 14.33 6.75
C PHE A 20 26.17 13.57 6.92
N LEU A 21 26.70 13.47 8.15
CA LEU A 21 27.89 12.68 8.45
C LEU A 21 27.73 11.19 8.10
N GLN A 22 26.58 10.60 8.43
CA GLN A 22 26.27 9.19 8.17
C GLN A 22 25.97 8.89 6.68
N LYS A 23 25.54 9.88 5.90
CA LYS A 23 25.37 9.76 4.44
C LYS A 23 26.68 10.01 3.69
N ARG A 24 27.54 10.90 4.20
CA ARG A 24 28.87 11.18 3.63
C ARG A 24 29.85 10.02 3.73
N SER A 25 29.74 9.15 4.74
CA SER A 25 30.44 7.85 4.75
C SER A 25 29.92 6.86 3.70
N ASN A 26 28.75 7.14 3.12
CA ASN A 26 27.98 6.23 2.27
C ASN A 26 27.74 6.79 0.85
N ALA A 27 28.70 7.56 0.33
CA ALA A 27 28.92 7.89 -1.09
C ALA A 27 27.80 8.60 -1.91
N GLU A 28 26.62 8.89 -1.36
CA GLU A 28 25.53 9.59 -2.07
C GLU A 28 25.26 10.97 -1.44
N THR A 29 25.50 12.07 -2.15
CA THR A 29 25.43 13.45 -1.58
C THR A 29 24.39 14.37 -2.22
N ASP A 30 23.43 13.82 -2.97
CA ASP A 30 22.28 14.59 -3.46
C ASP A 30 21.18 14.81 -2.39
N ALA A 31 20.49 15.94 -2.51
CA ALA A 31 19.32 16.40 -1.76
C ALA A 31 19.48 16.65 -0.24
N LEU A 32 19.90 17.87 0.12
CA LEU A 32 19.47 18.60 1.33
C LEU A 32 19.08 20.05 0.97
N GLY A 33 18.27 20.70 1.81
CA GLY A 33 17.59 21.96 1.47
C GLY A 33 18.39 23.24 1.74
N THR A 34 18.04 24.33 1.04
CA THR A 34 18.79 25.61 0.96
C THR A 34 18.89 26.43 2.25
N LYS A 35 18.30 25.99 3.36
CA LYS A 35 18.54 26.59 4.69
C LYS A 35 19.59 25.82 5.49
N ASP A 36 19.60 24.49 5.38
CA ASP A 36 20.48 23.61 6.12
C ASP A 36 21.93 23.67 5.58
N THR A 37 22.11 23.98 4.29
CA THR A 37 23.42 24.14 3.65
C THR A 37 24.32 25.11 4.44
N SER A 38 23.79 26.26 4.86
CA SER A 38 24.55 27.27 5.63
C SER A 38 25.05 26.79 7.00
N VAL A 39 24.41 25.79 7.59
CA VAL A 39 24.83 25.16 8.86
C VAL A 39 25.82 24.01 8.58
N ILE A 40 25.59 23.26 7.51
CA ILE A 40 26.46 22.17 7.04
C ILE A 40 27.82 22.72 6.59
N GLU A 41 27.85 23.81 5.81
CA GLU A 41 29.08 24.51 5.38
C GLU A 41 29.92 24.96 6.58
N ARG A 42 29.30 25.62 7.57
CA ARG A 42 29.95 26.05 8.82
C ARG A 42 30.40 24.88 9.70
N PHE A 43 29.70 23.76 9.67
CA PHE A 43 30.16 22.54 10.31
C PHE A 43 31.39 21.97 9.56
N SER A 44 31.34 21.88 8.24
CA SER A 44 32.43 21.37 7.39
C SER A 44 33.73 22.18 7.51
N THR A 45 33.67 23.51 7.72
CA THR A 45 34.88 24.31 7.97
C THR A 45 35.60 23.96 9.28
N PHE A 46 34.89 23.41 10.27
CA PHE A 46 35.44 23.02 11.58
C PHE A 46 35.47 21.50 11.80
N GLU A 47 35.10 20.70 10.81
CA GLU A 47 35.08 19.23 10.85
C GLU A 47 36.40 18.65 11.34
N LYS A 48 37.54 19.11 10.79
CA LYS A 48 38.89 18.68 11.21
C LYS A 48 39.17 18.97 12.69
N CYS A 49 38.75 20.13 13.20
CA CYS A 49 38.88 20.51 14.61
C CYS A 49 38.07 19.58 15.52
N THR A 50 36.83 19.25 15.12
CA THR A 50 35.94 18.35 15.87
C THR A 50 36.38 16.89 15.80
N GLN A 51 36.97 16.46 14.67
CA GLN A 51 37.54 15.12 14.51
C GLN A 51 38.82 14.94 15.33
N SER A 52 39.69 15.97 15.39
CA SER A 52 40.82 16.02 16.32
C SER A 52 40.34 15.87 17.78
N ALA A 53 39.32 16.64 18.17
CA ALA A 53 38.75 16.54 19.52
C ALA A 53 38.08 15.18 19.81
N PHE A 54 37.48 14.54 18.81
CA PHE A 54 36.89 13.20 18.94
C PHE A 54 37.94 12.10 19.09
N ASN A 55 39.10 12.23 18.44
CA ASN A 55 40.20 11.29 18.63
C ASN A 55 40.72 11.37 20.08
N VAL A 56 41.02 12.59 20.57
CA VAL A 56 41.41 12.83 21.97
C VAL A 56 40.33 12.34 22.96
N PHE A 57 39.05 12.40 22.59
CA PHE A 57 37.97 11.81 23.38
C PHE A 57 38.01 10.27 23.41
N ILE A 58 38.32 9.59 22.31
CA ILE A 58 38.54 8.14 22.32
C ILE A 58 39.75 7.79 23.17
N ASP A 59 40.87 8.49 22.99
CA ASP A 59 42.14 8.20 23.67
C ASP A 59 42.08 8.41 25.20
N LEU A 60 41.10 9.19 25.68
CA LEU A 60 40.87 9.48 27.11
C LEU A 60 39.61 8.81 27.69
N SER A 61 38.74 8.19 26.88
CA SER A 61 37.50 7.58 27.39
C SER A 61 37.52 6.05 27.35
N THR A 62 37.24 5.44 28.50
CA THR A 62 37.08 3.98 28.65
C THR A 62 35.71 3.47 28.13
N THR A 63 34.99 4.26 27.34
CA THR A 63 33.63 3.95 26.86
C THR A 63 33.59 3.63 25.37
N ASN A 64 33.17 2.40 25.04
CA ASN A 64 33.02 1.92 23.68
C ASN A 64 31.93 2.71 22.90
N VAL A 65 32.34 3.74 22.16
CA VAL A 65 31.47 4.49 21.24
C VAL A 65 31.16 3.62 20.02
N THR A 66 29.88 3.29 19.77
CA THR A 66 29.51 2.54 18.56
C THR A 66 29.68 3.39 17.30
N PRO A 67 29.96 2.80 16.12
CA PRO A 67 30.05 3.55 14.86
C PRO A 67 28.79 4.39 14.54
N THR A 68 27.62 3.95 15.02
CA THR A 68 26.34 4.66 14.92
C THR A 68 26.24 5.89 15.85
N GLN A 69 26.98 5.93 16.95
CA GLN A 69 27.01 7.07 17.88
C GLN A 69 28.08 8.11 17.51
N ARG A 70 29.14 7.71 16.79
CA ARG A 70 30.21 8.60 16.28
C ARG A 70 29.70 9.93 15.68
N PRO A 71 28.76 9.97 14.72
CA PRO A 71 28.29 11.25 14.15
C PRO A 71 27.56 12.13 15.17
N GLN A 72 26.81 11.54 16.11
CA GLN A 72 26.14 12.29 17.18
C GLN A 72 27.15 12.93 18.13
N VAL A 73 28.23 12.20 18.48
CA VAL A 73 29.30 12.71 19.34
C VAL A 73 30.09 13.84 18.66
N MET A 74 30.41 13.72 17.36
CA MET A 74 31.04 14.79 16.58
C MET A 74 30.22 16.09 16.61
N VAL A 75 28.90 15.98 16.40
CA VAL A 75 27.97 17.11 16.43
C VAL A 75 27.84 17.70 17.83
N ILE A 76 27.88 16.88 18.88
CA ILE A 76 27.92 17.34 20.28
C ILE A 76 29.21 18.12 20.57
N LEU A 77 30.38 17.62 20.14
CA LEU A 77 31.66 18.30 20.29
C LEU A 77 31.68 19.64 19.53
N TYR A 78 31.14 19.69 18.32
CA TYR A 78 30.96 20.95 17.57
C TYR A 78 30.14 21.99 18.36
N PHE A 79 29.00 21.58 18.90
CA PHE A 79 28.16 22.50 19.69
C PHE A 79 28.83 22.93 21.00
N LEU A 80 29.61 22.05 21.64
CA LEU A 80 30.38 22.35 22.84
C LEU A 80 31.54 23.34 22.58
N LEU A 81 32.21 23.25 21.43
CA LEU A 81 33.36 24.11 21.10
C LEU A 81 32.95 25.46 20.51
N PHE A 82 31.94 25.51 19.62
CA PHE A 82 31.64 26.69 18.81
C PHE A 82 30.31 27.38 19.12
N LYS A 83 29.47 26.79 19.99
CA LYS A 83 28.07 27.24 20.18
C LYS A 83 27.55 27.25 21.62
N MET A 84 28.39 27.00 22.63
CA MET A 84 27.97 27.07 24.04
C MET A 84 27.42 28.46 24.44
N ASP A 85 28.01 29.54 23.91
CA ASP A 85 27.51 30.91 24.09
C ASP A 85 26.11 31.15 23.50
N GLU A 86 25.68 30.39 22.49
CA GLU A 86 24.37 30.51 21.84
C GLU A 86 23.32 29.52 22.38
N ILE A 87 23.75 28.43 23.04
CA ILE A 87 22.91 27.28 23.42
C ILE A 87 22.75 27.16 24.94
N GLY A 88 23.81 27.44 25.70
CA GLY A 88 23.87 27.36 27.17
C GLY A 88 23.56 25.98 27.77
N LEU A 89 23.63 25.90 29.11
CA LEU A 89 23.37 24.65 29.85
C LEU A 89 21.97 24.05 29.60
N LYS A 90 20.95 24.90 29.38
CA LYS A 90 19.58 24.45 29.10
C LYS A 90 19.50 23.72 27.75
N GLY A 91 20.23 24.18 26.74
CA GLY A 91 20.34 23.52 25.45
C GLY A 91 21.23 22.28 25.49
N LEU A 92 22.40 22.36 26.14
CA LEU A 92 23.29 21.20 26.33
C LEU A 92 22.56 20.01 27.00
N LYS A 93 21.75 20.28 28.03
CA LYS A 93 20.92 19.28 28.71
C LYS A 93 19.80 18.68 27.84
N LYS A 94 19.38 19.36 26.76
CA LYS A 94 18.49 18.80 25.72
C LYS A 94 19.28 17.90 24.78
N ILE A 95 20.44 18.35 24.29
CA ILE A 95 21.26 17.64 23.29
C ILE A 95 21.82 16.33 23.89
N LEU A 96 22.36 16.34 25.11
CA LEU A 96 22.91 15.14 25.77
C LEU A 96 21.88 14.02 26.04
N ARG A 97 20.57 14.31 25.93
CA ARG A 97 19.50 13.29 25.99
C ARG A 97 19.28 12.56 24.66
N LEU A 98 19.92 13.00 23.57
CA LEU A 98 19.86 12.37 22.24
C LEU A 98 20.90 11.24 22.10
N THR A 99 21.84 11.14 23.04
CA THR A 99 22.93 10.14 23.10
C THR A 99 22.77 9.25 24.33
N SER A 100 23.49 8.12 24.40
CA SER A 100 23.45 7.21 25.54
C SER A 100 23.94 7.88 26.83
N SER A 101 23.29 7.60 27.96
CA SER A 101 23.62 8.22 29.26
C SER A 101 25.06 7.94 29.73
N GLN A 102 25.69 6.85 29.26
CA GLN A 102 27.07 6.51 29.57
C GLN A 102 28.06 7.36 28.76
N VAL A 103 27.86 7.48 27.44
CA VAL A 103 28.72 8.33 26.58
C VAL A 103 28.55 9.81 26.91
N ALA A 104 27.33 10.26 27.25
CA ALA A 104 27.08 11.62 27.73
C ALA A 104 27.87 11.96 29.02
N VAL A 105 27.99 11.01 29.95
CA VAL A 105 28.81 11.17 31.16
C VAL A 105 30.31 11.14 30.84
N ALA A 106 30.77 10.19 30.01
CA ALA A 106 32.17 10.11 29.61
C ALA A 106 32.65 11.36 28.88
N LEU A 107 31.85 11.91 27.96
CA LEU A 107 32.14 13.18 27.29
C LEU A 107 32.32 14.32 28.29
N LEU A 108 31.37 14.48 29.22
CA LEU A 108 31.45 15.52 30.24
C LEU A 108 32.67 15.35 31.17
N LYS A 109 33.07 14.11 31.49
CA LYS A 109 34.30 13.84 32.28
C LYS A 109 35.57 14.17 31.52
N VAL A 110 35.71 13.71 30.28
CA VAL A 110 36.92 13.98 29.49
C VAL A 110 37.08 15.49 29.28
N LEU A 111 36.01 16.19 28.87
CA LEU A 111 36.02 17.65 28.67
C LEU A 111 36.21 18.45 29.97
N THR A 112 35.98 17.83 31.13
CA THR A 112 36.26 18.39 32.47
C THR A 112 37.72 18.17 32.90
N SER A 113 38.42 17.20 32.32
CA SER A 113 39.82 16.88 32.66
C SER A 113 40.79 17.86 32.03
N GLU A 114 41.72 18.37 32.85
CA GLU A 114 42.82 19.24 32.42
C GLU A 114 43.81 18.51 31.48
N GLU A 115 43.93 17.19 31.58
CA GLU A 115 44.69 16.36 30.62
C GLU A 115 44.11 16.45 29.19
N SER A 116 42.79 16.61 29.07
CA SER A 116 42.15 16.80 27.76
C SER A 116 42.49 18.18 27.19
N GLN A 117 42.56 19.22 28.02
CA GLN A 117 42.83 20.58 27.58
C GLN A 117 44.24 20.71 26.99
N ILE A 118 45.22 20.02 27.61
CA ILE A 118 46.59 19.93 27.10
C ILE A 118 46.62 19.22 25.75
N LYS A 119 46.10 17.99 25.67
CA LYS A 119 46.09 17.18 24.44
C LYS A 119 45.29 17.82 23.29
N LEU A 120 44.18 18.49 23.60
CA LEU A 120 43.40 19.26 22.62
C LEU A 120 44.18 20.48 22.11
N ARG A 121 44.86 21.23 22.99
CA ARG A 121 45.69 22.38 22.60
C ARG A 121 46.84 21.97 21.70
N GLU A 122 47.52 20.86 22.00
CA GLU A 122 48.55 20.25 21.16
C GLU A 122 47.99 19.80 19.80
N ALA A 123 46.91 19.01 19.81
CA ALA A 123 46.30 18.50 18.58
C ALA A 123 45.68 19.61 17.69
N TRP A 124 45.32 20.77 18.26
CA TRP A 124 44.86 21.93 17.50
C TRP A 124 46.01 22.84 17.03
N SER A 125 47.11 22.96 17.76
CA SER A 125 48.28 23.76 17.32
C SER A 125 48.98 23.16 16.09
N HIS A 126 48.87 21.85 15.88
CA HIS A 126 49.28 21.19 14.63
C HIS A 126 48.33 21.43 13.43
N LEU A 127 47.12 21.97 13.65
CA LEU A 127 46.09 22.13 12.62
C LEU A 127 45.72 23.59 12.29
N TYR A 128 45.92 24.50 13.24
CA TYR A 128 45.57 25.92 13.13
C TYR A 128 46.65 26.79 13.80
N GLY A 129 46.86 28.00 13.28
CA GLY A 129 47.84 28.94 13.83
C GLY A 129 47.58 29.31 15.30
N GLU A 130 48.65 29.52 16.05
CA GLU A 130 48.59 29.68 17.52
C GLU A 130 47.60 30.75 18.00
N GLU A 131 47.50 31.88 17.33
CA GLU A 131 46.56 32.95 17.70
C GLU A 131 45.10 32.50 17.63
N PHE A 132 44.74 31.70 16.63
CA PHE A 132 43.39 31.15 16.48
C PHE A 132 43.09 30.13 17.58
N VAL A 133 44.03 29.22 17.86
CA VAL A 133 43.90 28.21 18.93
C VAL A 133 43.80 28.89 20.30
N ARG A 134 44.71 29.82 20.62
CA ARG A 134 44.73 30.55 21.89
C ARG A 134 43.49 31.44 22.06
N ASN A 135 43.08 32.19 21.04
CA ASN A 135 42.01 33.19 21.20
C ASN A 135 40.59 32.65 21.04
N LEU A 136 40.33 31.70 20.13
CA LEU A 136 38.98 31.22 19.85
C LEU A 136 38.66 29.89 20.55
N LEU A 137 39.61 28.94 20.56
CA LEU A 137 39.36 27.58 21.07
C LEU A 137 39.67 27.45 22.57
N VAL A 138 40.86 27.89 22.99
CA VAL A 138 41.30 27.73 24.40
C VAL A 138 40.49 28.64 25.33
N LYS A 139 40.43 29.96 25.08
CA LYS A 139 39.68 30.91 25.92
C LYS A 139 38.18 30.60 26.05
N SER A 140 37.54 30.10 25.00
CA SER A 140 36.11 29.73 25.07
C SER A 140 35.92 28.48 25.91
N PHE A 141 36.82 27.49 25.81
CA PHE A 141 36.78 26.28 26.60
C PHE A 141 37.09 26.54 28.09
N GLU A 142 38.12 27.34 28.39
CA GLU A 142 38.47 27.79 29.74
C GLU A 142 37.29 28.49 30.43
N ARG A 143 36.60 29.41 29.72
CA ARG A 143 35.42 30.13 30.21
C ARG A 143 34.28 29.20 30.64
N TRP A 144 34.04 28.12 29.90
CA TRP A 144 32.95 27.18 30.18
C TRP A 144 33.36 26.03 31.10
N GLN A 145 34.66 25.73 31.27
CA GLN A 145 35.16 24.62 32.08
C GLN A 145 34.56 24.55 33.51
N PRO A 146 34.62 25.59 34.38
CA PRO A 146 34.09 25.48 35.75
C PRO A 146 32.58 25.25 35.79
N VAL A 147 31.86 25.80 34.81
CA VAL A 147 30.41 25.63 34.64
C VAL A 147 30.08 24.21 34.16
N LEU A 148 30.94 23.60 33.34
CA LEU A 148 30.84 22.21 32.89
C LEU A 148 31.18 21.21 34.00
N LYS A 149 32.17 21.49 34.88
CA LYS A 149 32.48 20.64 36.05
C LYS A 149 31.26 20.48 36.97
N GLN A 150 30.64 21.60 37.35
CA GLN A 150 29.40 21.59 38.17
C GLN A 150 28.23 20.91 37.43
N PHE A 151 28.17 21.02 36.10
CA PHE A 151 27.14 20.36 35.30
C PHE A 151 27.34 18.84 35.21
N SER A 152 28.57 18.34 35.12
CA SER A 152 28.85 16.90 35.05
C SER A 152 28.47 16.19 36.34
N GLU A 153 28.88 16.74 37.49
CA GLU A 153 28.56 16.21 38.82
C GLU A 153 27.04 16.13 39.05
N THR A 154 26.32 17.21 38.74
CA THR A 154 24.86 17.25 38.89
C THR A 154 24.11 16.37 37.88
N TYR A 155 24.67 16.14 36.69
CA TYR A 155 24.12 15.20 35.71
C TYR A 155 24.28 13.74 36.15
N GLU A 156 25.46 13.37 36.68
CA GLU A 156 25.72 12.04 37.22
C GLU A 156 24.91 11.73 38.48
N ALA A 157 24.85 12.66 39.44
CA ALA A 157 24.02 12.50 40.63
C ALA A 157 22.53 12.28 40.28
N GLY A 158 22.04 12.98 39.24
CA GLY A 158 20.69 12.78 38.70
C GLY A 158 20.46 11.42 38.04
N LEU A 159 21.49 10.82 37.43
CA LEU A 159 21.44 9.46 36.86
C LEU A 159 21.50 8.38 37.94
N GLN A 160 22.33 8.54 38.98
CA GLN A 160 22.42 7.57 40.07
C GLN A 160 21.14 7.56 40.91
N LYS A 161 20.54 8.72 41.21
CA LYS A 161 19.23 8.81 41.90
C LYS A 161 18.12 8.05 41.17
N LYS A 162 18.15 7.98 39.83
CA LYS A 162 17.21 7.16 39.04
C LYS A 162 17.46 5.66 39.16
N LYS A 163 18.71 5.20 39.33
CA LYS A 163 19.01 3.79 39.56
C LYS A 163 18.57 3.33 40.95
N SER A 164 18.78 4.14 41.98
CA SER A 164 18.32 3.84 43.35
C SER A 164 16.80 3.85 43.53
N GLN A 165 16.04 4.33 42.53
CA GLN A 165 14.57 4.33 42.54
C GLN A 165 13.94 3.12 41.82
N SER A 166 14.71 2.19 41.25
CA SER A 166 14.13 0.91 40.81
C SER A 166 13.79 0.04 42.01
N GLU A 167 12.51 -0.30 42.19
CA GLU A 167 12.00 -1.00 43.37
C GLU A 167 12.79 -2.28 43.70
N THR A 168 13.35 -2.33 44.91
CA THR A 168 13.95 -3.54 45.45
C THR A 168 12.84 -4.56 45.72
N LYS A 169 12.84 -5.66 44.96
CA LYS A 169 11.89 -6.76 45.13
C LYS A 169 11.97 -7.29 46.57
N ARG A 170 10.86 -7.25 47.30
CA ARG A 170 10.81 -7.64 48.72
C ARG A 170 11.14 -9.13 48.88
N THR A 171 12.05 -9.44 49.80
CA THR A 171 12.43 -10.82 50.14
C THR A 171 11.26 -11.55 50.81
N THR A 172 10.95 -12.75 50.34
CA THR A 172 9.91 -13.63 50.92
C THR A 172 10.36 -14.22 52.25
N VAL A 173 9.52 -14.13 53.28
CA VAL A 173 9.77 -14.77 54.59
C VAL A 173 8.99 -16.09 54.68
N CYS A 174 9.69 -17.19 55.01
CA CYS A 174 9.06 -18.50 55.17
C CYS A 174 8.16 -18.52 56.42
N ARG A 175 6.91 -18.98 56.26
CA ARG A 175 5.93 -19.12 57.34
C ARG A 175 5.79 -20.61 57.71
N PRO A 176 5.87 -21.00 59.00
CA PRO A 176 5.83 -22.41 59.39
C PRO A 176 4.48 -23.07 59.05
N LEU A 177 4.54 -24.35 58.67
CA LEU A 177 3.38 -25.13 58.21
C LEU A 177 2.47 -25.51 59.38
N LYS A 178 1.16 -25.30 59.23
CA LYS A 178 0.15 -25.78 60.18
C LYS A 178 -0.14 -27.26 59.95
N LEU A 179 0.45 -28.13 60.77
CA LEU A 179 0.14 -29.56 60.79
C LEU A 179 -1.23 -29.80 61.43
N THR A 180 -2.25 -30.11 60.64
CA THR A 180 -3.55 -30.60 61.11
C THR A 180 -4.23 -31.45 60.03
N LYS A 181 -5.21 -32.27 60.45
CA LYS A 181 -5.76 -33.41 59.69
C LYS A 181 -6.27 -33.03 58.29
N PRO A 182 -6.13 -33.91 57.27
CA PRO A 182 -6.61 -33.64 55.92
C PRO A 182 -8.14 -33.49 55.87
N LEU A 183 -8.64 -32.47 55.18
CA LEU A 183 -10.03 -32.40 54.78
C LEU A 183 -10.35 -33.53 53.78
N PRO A 184 -11.60 -34.03 53.74
CA PRO A 184 -12.02 -34.97 52.69
C PRO A 184 -11.84 -34.33 51.31
N ARG A 185 -11.39 -35.12 50.33
CA ARG A 185 -11.17 -34.64 48.96
C ARG A 185 -12.51 -34.28 48.31
N GLY A 186 -12.79 -32.98 48.22
CA GLY A 186 -13.84 -32.48 47.35
C GLY A 186 -13.54 -32.83 45.88
N ILE A 187 -14.59 -33.11 45.12
CA ILE A 187 -14.51 -33.21 43.65
C ILE A 187 -13.92 -31.90 43.13
N PRO A 188 -12.95 -31.92 42.19
CA PRO A 188 -12.35 -30.69 41.68
C PRO A 188 -13.38 -29.88 40.89
N ILE A 189 -14.03 -28.93 41.57
CA ILE A 189 -14.80 -27.87 40.93
C ILE A 189 -13.83 -27.12 40.02
N PRO A 190 -14.13 -26.95 38.71
CA PRO A 190 -13.32 -26.14 37.83
C PRO A 190 -13.11 -24.76 38.46
N TRP A 191 -11.87 -24.25 38.43
CA TRP A 191 -11.54 -22.93 38.97
C TRP A 191 -12.58 -21.91 38.50
N PRO A 192 -13.28 -21.20 39.41
CA PRO A 192 -14.14 -20.10 39.02
C PRO A 192 -13.31 -19.17 38.15
N ILE A 193 -13.73 -18.98 36.89
CA ILE A 193 -13.08 -18.05 35.98
C ILE A 193 -13.16 -16.72 36.70
N ALA A 194 -12.01 -16.16 37.10
CA ALA A 194 -11.99 -14.92 37.86
C ALA A 194 -12.79 -13.87 37.08
N ASP A 195 -13.79 -13.27 37.73
CA ASP A 195 -14.64 -12.25 37.12
C ASP A 195 -13.74 -11.13 36.62
N MET A 196 -13.42 -11.18 35.32
CA MET A 196 -12.43 -10.29 34.74
C MET A 196 -12.97 -8.88 34.87
N GLU A 197 -12.19 -7.97 35.47
CA GLU A 197 -12.53 -6.55 35.55
C GLU A 197 -13.04 -6.11 34.18
N LYS A 198 -14.33 -5.74 34.12
CA LYS A 198 -15.02 -5.50 32.84
C LYS A 198 -14.18 -4.51 32.05
N MET A 199 -13.60 -4.99 30.93
CA MET A 199 -12.56 -4.27 30.20
C MET A 199 -12.95 -2.81 30.06
N ARG A 200 -12.07 -1.91 30.52
CA ARG A 200 -12.30 -0.46 30.48
C ARG A 200 -12.81 -0.11 29.08
N PRO A 201 -14.01 0.50 28.96
CA PRO A 201 -14.70 0.59 27.68
C PRO A 201 -13.77 1.23 26.66
N VAL A 202 -13.55 0.51 25.56
CA VAL A 202 -12.53 0.86 24.56
C VAL A 202 -12.69 2.33 24.19
N PRO A 203 -11.65 3.18 24.35
CA PRO A 203 -11.78 4.62 24.16
C PRO A 203 -12.45 4.93 22.82
N ARG A 204 -13.42 5.84 22.81
CA ARG A 204 -14.20 6.17 21.59
C ARG A 204 -13.30 6.58 20.41
N THR A 205 -12.09 7.06 20.70
CA THR A 205 -11.01 7.36 19.75
C THR A 205 -10.48 6.16 18.95
N VAL A 206 -10.73 4.91 19.37
CA VAL A 206 -10.37 3.69 18.64
C VAL A 206 -11.38 3.38 17.52
N PHE A 207 -12.63 3.82 17.68
CA PHE A 207 -13.68 3.72 16.66
C PHE A 207 -13.81 5.01 15.82
N ALA A 208 -13.31 6.14 16.32
CA ALA A 208 -13.11 7.34 15.51
C ALA A 208 -12.06 7.07 14.42
N GLN A 209 -12.32 7.48 13.18
CA GLN A 209 -11.33 7.34 12.12
C GLN A 209 -10.11 8.25 12.42
N PRO A 210 -8.87 7.75 12.22
CA PRO A 210 -7.67 8.58 12.33
C PRO A 210 -7.75 9.81 11.41
N LYS A 211 -7.22 10.96 11.86
CA LYS A 211 -7.29 12.25 11.15
C LYS A 211 -6.70 12.18 9.74
N GLU A 212 -5.75 11.28 9.55
CA GLU A 212 -5.12 10.89 8.30
C GLU A 212 -6.16 10.52 7.22
N PHE A 213 -7.27 9.86 7.58
CA PHE A 213 -8.34 9.56 6.62
C PHE A 213 -9.07 10.82 6.15
N HIS A 214 -9.35 11.75 7.06
CA HIS A 214 -9.96 13.05 6.72
C HIS A 214 -9.04 13.86 5.81
N ASN A 215 -7.75 13.96 6.14
CA ASN A 215 -6.74 14.60 5.31
C ASN A 215 -6.66 13.96 3.90
N ILE A 216 -6.78 12.63 3.80
CA ILE A 216 -6.82 11.90 2.53
C ILE A 216 -8.11 12.19 1.74
N GLU A 217 -9.25 12.41 2.39
CA GLU A 217 -10.51 12.81 1.74
C GLU A 217 -10.47 14.27 1.26
N GLU A 218 -9.91 15.18 2.04
CA GLU A 218 -9.63 16.55 1.60
C GLU A 218 -8.68 16.57 0.41
N GLN A 219 -7.58 15.82 0.44
CA GLN A 219 -6.67 15.68 -0.70
C GLN A 219 -7.35 15.05 -1.92
N LYS A 220 -8.27 14.08 -1.74
CA LYS A 220 -9.08 13.54 -2.85
C LYS A 220 -10.05 14.60 -3.41
N LYS A 221 -10.62 15.46 -2.56
CA LYS A 221 -11.50 16.56 -2.98
C LYS A 221 -10.71 17.63 -3.74
N GLN A 222 -9.62 18.12 -3.18
CA GLN A 222 -8.70 19.07 -3.83
C GLN A 222 -8.16 18.52 -5.16
N ASN A 223 -7.77 17.24 -5.23
CA ASN A 223 -7.36 16.63 -6.50
C ASN A 223 -8.52 16.51 -7.50
N ARG A 224 -9.75 16.24 -7.07
CA ARG A 224 -10.94 16.27 -7.96
C ARG A 224 -11.24 17.67 -8.48
N GLU A 225 -11.05 18.70 -7.66
CA GLU A 225 -11.21 20.11 -8.04
C GLU A 225 -10.11 20.52 -9.02
N ARG A 226 -8.84 20.24 -8.69
CA ARG A 226 -7.69 20.46 -9.58
C ARG A 226 -7.77 19.70 -10.91
N ILE A 227 -8.36 18.51 -10.93
CA ILE A 227 -8.62 17.75 -12.17
C ILE A 227 -9.73 18.41 -13.00
N LYS A 228 -10.75 19.03 -12.38
CA LYS A 228 -11.76 19.83 -13.12
C LYS A 228 -11.14 21.11 -13.68
N GLU A 229 -10.28 21.79 -12.91
CA GLU A 229 -9.56 22.99 -13.34
C GLU A 229 -8.61 22.69 -14.51
N LEU A 230 -7.73 21.69 -14.37
CA LEU A 230 -6.83 21.23 -15.43
C LEU A 230 -7.60 20.74 -16.66
N ARG A 231 -8.78 20.14 -16.47
CA ARG A 231 -9.66 19.79 -17.59
C ARG A 231 -10.23 21.04 -18.26
N LEU A 232 -10.71 22.03 -17.51
CA LEU A 232 -11.25 23.27 -18.08
C LEU A 232 -10.16 24.08 -18.80
N GLU A 233 -8.95 24.11 -18.24
CA GLU A 233 -7.75 24.67 -18.85
C GLU A 233 -7.33 23.91 -20.12
N SER A 234 -7.45 22.57 -20.15
CA SER A 234 -7.23 21.76 -21.35
C SER A 234 -8.34 21.89 -22.40
N ASP A 235 -9.61 22.01 -21.98
CA ASP A 235 -10.78 22.13 -22.86
C ASP A 235 -10.81 23.54 -23.49
N THR A 236 -10.36 24.58 -22.78
CA THR A 236 -10.15 25.94 -23.35
C THR A 236 -8.93 26.01 -24.28
N ARG A 237 -7.82 25.32 -23.96
CA ARG A 237 -6.65 25.19 -24.85
C ARG A 237 -6.84 24.15 -25.98
N GLN A 238 -8.01 23.53 -26.10
CA GLN A 238 -8.24 22.48 -27.08
C GLN A 238 -8.29 23.06 -28.52
N PRO A 239 -7.42 22.61 -29.44
CA PRO A 239 -7.45 23.08 -30.83
C PRO A 239 -8.75 22.65 -31.52
N SER A 240 -9.23 23.48 -32.46
CA SER A 240 -10.55 23.32 -33.10
C SER A 240 -10.78 21.91 -33.68
N CYS A 241 -9.75 21.27 -34.25
CA CYS A 241 -9.83 19.91 -34.79
C CYS A 241 -10.14 18.80 -33.77
N ALA A 242 -9.92 19.04 -32.47
CA ALA A 242 -10.24 18.09 -31.39
C ALA A 242 -11.60 18.37 -30.73
N ARG A 243 -12.24 19.52 -31.03
CA ARG A 243 -13.60 19.83 -30.58
C ARG A 243 -14.60 19.01 -31.38
N LEU A 244 -14.97 17.84 -30.87
CA LEU A 244 -15.95 16.94 -31.49
C LEU A 244 -17.31 17.62 -31.67
N SER A 245 -17.56 18.20 -32.85
CA SER A 245 -18.88 18.79 -33.15
C SER A 245 -19.96 17.72 -33.04
N VAL A 246 -20.97 17.95 -32.20
CA VAL A 246 -22.02 16.97 -31.92
C VAL A 246 -23.07 16.98 -33.04
N ARG A 247 -22.66 16.63 -34.26
CA ARG A 247 -23.58 16.18 -35.30
C ARG A 247 -24.19 14.86 -34.82
N LYS A 248 -25.45 14.91 -34.36
CA LYS A 248 -26.25 13.75 -33.93
C LYS A 248 -26.43 12.75 -35.08
N LYS A 249 -25.44 11.90 -35.36
CA LYS A 249 -25.65 10.69 -36.16
C LYS A 249 -26.61 9.78 -35.37
N LYS A 250 -27.76 9.47 -35.95
CA LYS A 250 -28.68 8.46 -35.41
C LYS A 250 -27.89 7.15 -35.25
N GLN A 251 -28.02 6.52 -34.08
CA GLN A 251 -27.43 5.20 -33.85
C GLN A 251 -28.23 4.16 -34.63
N GLN A 252 -27.70 3.76 -35.79
CA GLN A 252 -27.98 2.42 -36.32
C GLN A 252 -27.04 1.47 -35.57
N GLU A 253 -27.60 0.40 -35.01
CA GLU A 253 -26.85 -0.62 -34.27
C GLU A 253 -26.03 -1.50 -35.22
N LEU A 254 -24.92 -0.96 -35.73
CA LEU A 254 -23.91 -1.75 -36.41
C LEU A 254 -23.18 -2.61 -35.38
N HIS A 255 -23.61 -3.87 -35.30
CA HIS A 255 -23.12 -4.88 -34.36
C HIS A 255 -21.69 -5.34 -34.72
N HIS A 256 -20.71 -4.43 -34.58
CA HIS A 256 -19.31 -4.67 -34.92
C HIS A 256 -18.69 -5.74 -34.00
N PRO A 257 -18.18 -6.87 -34.53
CA PRO A 257 -17.45 -7.83 -33.72
C PRO A 257 -16.13 -7.20 -33.24
N SER A 258 -16.03 -6.92 -31.93
CA SER A 258 -14.87 -6.25 -31.33
C SER A 258 -13.63 -7.15 -31.20
N MET A 259 -13.12 -7.61 -32.34
CA MET A 259 -11.75 -8.10 -32.49
C MET A 259 -10.93 -7.07 -33.25
N PHE A 260 -10.46 -6.04 -32.54
CA PHE A 260 -9.53 -5.05 -33.07
C PHE A 260 -8.15 -5.71 -33.29
N LYS A 261 -8.04 -6.51 -34.35
CA LYS A 261 -6.79 -7.12 -34.81
C LYS A 261 -5.88 -6.00 -35.31
N ALA A 262 -5.13 -5.39 -34.39
CA ALA A 262 -4.13 -4.38 -34.70
C ALA A 262 -3.21 -4.94 -35.79
N GLN A 263 -3.23 -4.34 -36.99
CA GLN A 263 -2.33 -4.74 -38.05
C GLN A 263 -0.90 -4.53 -37.54
N PRO A 264 -0.01 -5.53 -37.66
CA PRO A 264 1.37 -5.35 -37.24
C PRO A 264 1.96 -4.20 -38.06
N VAL A 265 2.42 -3.15 -37.37
CA VAL A 265 2.96 -1.95 -37.99
C VAL A 265 3.99 -2.37 -39.04
N LYS A 266 3.72 -2.06 -40.31
CA LYS A 266 4.64 -2.33 -41.42
C LYS A 266 5.96 -1.66 -41.05
N ARG A 267 6.96 -2.48 -40.68
CA ARG A 267 8.28 -1.98 -40.32
C ARG A 267 8.91 -1.43 -41.59
N VAL A 268 8.78 -0.11 -41.78
CA VAL A 268 9.50 0.58 -42.85
C VAL A 268 10.97 0.24 -42.67
N SER A 269 11.59 -0.33 -43.71
CA SER A 269 12.99 -0.73 -43.68
C SER A 269 13.85 0.54 -43.75
N ASN A 270 14.00 1.21 -42.62
CA ASN A 270 14.78 2.44 -42.44
C ASN A 270 16.29 2.16 -42.55
N LYS A 271 16.71 1.63 -43.70
CA LYS A 271 18.08 1.68 -44.21
C LYS A 271 18.36 3.08 -44.78
N ALA A 272 17.92 4.12 -44.08
CA ALA A 272 18.35 5.47 -44.36
C ALA A 272 19.83 5.55 -43.97
N GLU A 273 20.70 5.91 -44.91
CA GLU A 273 22.13 6.04 -44.64
C GLU A 273 22.37 7.31 -43.83
N VAL A 274 22.23 7.21 -42.50
CA VAL A 274 22.44 8.31 -41.57
C VAL A 274 23.93 8.63 -41.52
N ARG A 275 24.34 9.53 -42.42
CA ARG A 275 25.70 10.01 -42.56
C ARG A 275 26.12 10.73 -41.27
N LEU A 276 26.90 10.06 -40.43
CA LEU A 276 27.30 10.57 -39.12
C LEU A 276 28.22 11.79 -39.26
N ASN A 277 27.90 12.87 -38.54
CA ASN A 277 28.79 14.03 -38.43
C ASN A 277 30.14 13.61 -37.83
N THR A 278 31.22 14.20 -38.34
CA THR A 278 32.61 13.89 -37.95
C THR A 278 32.83 14.03 -36.44
N ALA A 279 32.31 15.12 -35.85
CA ALA A 279 32.35 15.35 -34.40
C ALA A 279 31.57 14.29 -33.59
N SER A 280 30.51 13.69 -34.14
CA SER A 280 29.78 12.60 -33.47
C SER A 280 30.59 11.31 -33.45
N ILE A 281 31.32 11.01 -34.53
CA ILE A 281 32.22 9.85 -34.63
C ILE A 281 33.35 9.99 -33.61
N VAL A 282 34.01 11.16 -33.55
CA VAL A 282 35.10 11.41 -32.59
C VAL A 282 34.61 11.35 -31.14
N ARG A 283 33.44 11.92 -30.81
CA ARG A 283 32.85 11.82 -29.46
C ARG A 283 32.45 10.39 -29.09
N GLU A 284 31.94 9.61 -30.04
CA GLU A 284 31.60 8.21 -29.80
C GLU A 284 32.85 7.35 -29.59
N TRP A 285 33.92 7.60 -30.35
CA TRP A 285 35.22 6.98 -30.11
C TRP A 285 35.80 7.33 -28.74
N GLU A 286 35.79 8.62 -28.36
CA GLU A 286 36.30 9.11 -27.07
C GLU A 286 35.63 8.42 -25.86
N VAL A 287 34.35 8.06 -25.97
CA VAL A 287 33.64 7.27 -24.96
C VAL A 287 34.15 5.82 -24.93
N TYR A 288 34.39 5.18 -26.08
CA TYR A 288 34.96 3.82 -26.11
C TYR A 288 36.39 3.78 -25.58
N LYS A 289 37.25 4.72 -26.00
CA LYS A 289 38.62 4.88 -25.50
C LYS A 289 38.66 5.04 -23.98
N LYS A 290 37.80 5.88 -23.40
CA LYS A 290 37.69 6.03 -21.93
C LYS A 290 37.23 4.75 -21.23
N MET A 291 36.29 4.00 -21.84
CA MET A 291 35.85 2.70 -21.31
C MET A 291 36.96 1.64 -21.39
N GLU A 292 37.86 1.74 -22.36
CA GLU A 292 39.02 0.87 -22.57
C GLU A 292 40.15 1.20 -21.59
N GLU A 293 40.55 2.47 -21.46
CA GLU A 293 41.44 2.97 -20.39
C GLU A 293 40.92 2.59 -18.99
N GLU A 294 39.60 2.58 -18.81
CA GLU A 294 38.95 2.11 -17.60
C GLU A 294 39.06 0.60 -17.38
N GLN A 295 39.15 -0.23 -18.43
CA GLN A 295 39.40 -1.67 -18.24
C GLN A 295 40.89 -1.92 -18.01
N GLU A 296 41.77 -1.24 -18.75
CA GLU A 296 43.23 -1.30 -18.57
C GLU A 296 43.62 -0.99 -17.13
N LYS A 297 43.12 0.11 -16.55
CA LYS A 297 43.34 0.44 -15.13
C LYS A 297 42.87 -0.67 -14.20
N LYS A 298 41.70 -1.26 -14.45
CA LYS A 298 41.18 -2.40 -13.66
C LYS A 298 42.04 -3.67 -13.82
N PHE A 299 42.67 -3.89 -14.99
CA PHE A 299 43.63 -4.98 -15.16
C PHE A 299 44.94 -4.71 -14.41
N CYS A 300 45.50 -3.49 -14.51
CA CYS A 300 46.68 -3.11 -13.73
C CYS A 300 46.43 -3.15 -12.22
N ASP A 301 45.23 -2.77 -11.74
CA ASP A 301 44.82 -2.93 -10.35
C ASP A 301 44.85 -4.42 -9.92
N LEU A 302 44.33 -5.32 -10.76
CA LEU A 302 44.32 -6.78 -10.51
C LEU A 302 45.74 -7.40 -10.58
N GLU A 303 46.58 -6.95 -11.51
CA GLU A 303 48.00 -7.32 -11.62
C GLU A 303 48.80 -6.86 -10.39
N ALA A 304 48.45 -5.70 -9.82
CA ALA A 304 48.96 -5.20 -8.54
C ALA A 304 48.34 -5.91 -7.31
N GLY A 305 47.50 -6.92 -7.50
CA GLY A 305 46.93 -7.74 -6.43
C GLY A 305 45.63 -7.20 -5.80
N ALA A 306 44.93 -6.28 -6.45
CA ALA A 306 43.61 -5.83 -5.98
C ALA A 306 42.59 -6.98 -5.96
N PHE A 307 41.61 -6.89 -5.05
CA PHE A 307 40.63 -7.96 -4.84
C PHE A 307 39.69 -8.15 -6.05
N ASP A 308 39.71 -9.35 -6.65
CA ASP A 308 38.87 -9.67 -7.81
C ASP A 308 37.38 -9.76 -7.46
N CYS A 309 36.71 -8.63 -7.64
CA CYS A 309 35.28 -8.49 -7.44
C CYS A 309 34.40 -9.24 -8.47
N ILE A 310 34.96 -9.83 -9.53
CA ILE A 310 34.18 -10.54 -10.57
C ILE A 310 33.48 -11.77 -9.99
N ALA A 311 34.18 -12.59 -9.20
CA ALA A 311 33.61 -13.76 -8.53
C ALA A 311 32.49 -13.39 -7.56
N TYR A 312 32.63 -12.28 -6.83
CA TYR A 312 31.57 -11.77 -5.95
C TYR A 312 30.37 -11.22 -6.73
N LYS A 313 30.60 -10.53 -7.86
CA LYS A 313 29.53 -9.98 -8.72
C LYS A 313 28.75 -11.09 -9.44
N SER A 314 29.42 -12.14 -9.92
CA SER A 314 28.76 -13.29 -10.53
C SER A 314 27.96 -14.09 -9.50
N TRP A 315 28.54 -14.35 -8.31
CA TRP A 315 27.82 -14.96 -7.18
C TRP A 315 26.61 -14.13 -6.76
N ARG A 316 26.72 -12.80 -6.60
CA ARG A 316 25.58 -11.93 -6.26
C ARG A 316 24.49 -12.03 -7.31
N SER A 317 24.85 -11.94 -8.59
CA SER A 317 23.90 -12.06 -9.72
C SER A 317 23.17 -13.40 -9.71
N GLU A 318 23.87 -14.48 -9.37
CA GLU A 318 23.32 -15.82 -9.22
C GLU A 318 22.38 -15.96 -8.01
N GLN A 319 22.74 -15.36 -6.87
CA GLN A 319 21.86 -15.27 -5.70
C GLN A 319 20.59 -14.43 -5.97
N GLU A 320 20.70 -13.36 -6.76
CA GLU A 320 19.56 -12.56 -7.19
C GLU A 320 18.64 -13.35 -8.13
N LYS A 321 19.21 -14.05 -9.14
CA LYS A 321 18.44 -14.97 -9.99
C LYS A 321 17.67 -16.01 -9.18
N ARG A 322 18.33 -16.72 -8.26
CA ARG A 322 17.70 -17.73 -7.38
C ARG A 322 16.54 -17.13 -6.61
N LYS A 323 16.76 -16.02 -5.90
CA LYS A 323 15.71 -15.28 -5.18
C LYS A 323 14.55 -14.84 -6.09
N THR A 324 14.78 -14.53 -7.37
CA THR A 324 13.69 -14.26 -8.32
C THR A 324 12.97 -15.54 -8.76
N SER A 325 13.67 -16.65 -8.99
CA SER A 325 13.06 -17.96 -9.29
C SER A 325 12.18 -18.43 -8.14
N ASP A 326 12.71 -18.41 -6.90
CA ASP A 326 11.98 -18.83 -5.70
C ASP A 326 10.71 -18.00 -5.50
N ARG A 327 10.76 -16.68 -5.74
CA ARG A 327 9.59 -15.80 -5.69
C ARG A 327 8.55 -16.14 -6.76
N LEU A 328 8.97 -16.44 -7.99
CA LEU A 328 8.09 -16.85 -9.08
C LEU A 328 7.46 -18.23 -8.82
N ALA A 329 8.26 -19.18 -8.32
CA ALA A 329 7.82 -20.51 -7.94
C ALA A 329 6.81 -20.47 -6.79
N LEU A 330 7.06 -19.68 -5.74
CA LEU A 330 6.11 -19.47 -4.63
C LEU A 330 4.81 -18.81 -5.12
N ALA A 331 4.88 -17.82 -6.00
CA ALA A 331 3.69 -17.18 -6.58
C ALA A 331 2.85 -18.18 -7.40
N GLU A 332 3.49 -19.02 -8.22
CA GLU A 332 2.80 -20.05 -8.99
C GLU A 332 2.26 -21.18 -8.10
N LYS A 333 3.00 -21.60 -7.06
CA LYS A 333 2.54 -22.58 -6.04
C LYS A 333 1.28 -22.09 -5.34
N LEU A 334 1.24 -20.81 -4.94
CA LEU A 334 0.06 -20.18 -4.33
C LEU A 334 -1.13 -20.08 -5.31
N ARG A 335 -0.86 -19.71 -6.57
CA ARG A 335 -1.88 -19.67 -7.66
C ARG A 335 -2.47 -21.05 -7.93
N LEU A 336 -1.63 -22.08 -8.07
CA LEU A 336 -2.07 -23.47 -8.27
C LEU A 336 -2.88 -23.96 -7.07
N ASN A 337 -2.42 -23.73 -5.84
CA ASN A 337 -3.15 -24.09 -4.62
C ASN A 337 -4.50 -23.38 -4.50
N SER A 338 -4.59 -22.09 -4.86
CA SER A 338 -5.85 -21.34 -4.89
C SER A 338 -6.85 -21.94 -5.89
N LEU A 339 -6.38 -22.29 -7.10
CA LEU A 339 -7.20 -22.98 -8.09
C LEU A 339 -7.60 -24.40 -7.63
N LEU A 340 -6.70 -25.11 -6.95
CA LEU A 340 -6.96 -26.45 -6.40
C LEU A 340 -8.04 -26.42 -5.31
N SER A 341 -7.95 -25.44 -4.40
CA SER A 341 -8.94 -25.16 -3.36
C SER A 341 -10.32 -24.86 -3.95
N ARG A 342 -10.39 -24.12 -5.06
CA ARG A 342 -11.65 -23.86 -5.76
C ARG A 342 -12.30 -25.13 -6.32
N GLU A 343 -11.51 -26.03 -6.92
CA GLU A 343 -12.07 -27.30 -7.41
C GLU A 343 -12.41 -28.26 -6.25
N SER A 344 -11.60 -28.35 -5.19
CA SER A 344 -11.92 -29.19 -4.02
C SER A 344 -13.20 -28.73 -3.31
N ALA A 345 -13.44 -27.42 -3.21
CA ALA A 345 -14.70 -26.86 -2.72
C ALA A 345 -15.91 -27.22 -3.60
N PHE A 346 -15.73 -27.33 -4.93
CA PHE A 346 -16.77 -27.84 -5.84
C PHE A 346 -17.11 -29.32 -5.55
N HIS A 347 -16.10 -30.18 -5.34
CA HIS A 347 -16.32 -31.57 -4.97
C HIS A 347 -16.99 -31.71 -3.59
N ALA A 348 -16.55 -30.93 -2.59
CA ALA A 348 -17.16 -30.91 -1.26
C ALA A 348 -18.63 -30.48 -1.30
N LYS A 349 -18.96 -29.40 -2.02
CA LYS A 349 -20.35 -28.96 -2.24
C LYS A 349 -21.19 -30.05 -2.94
N ARG A 350 -20.60 -30.81 -3.87
CA ARG A 350 -21.30 -31.92 -4.54
C ARG A 350 -21.58 -33.10 -3.61
N LYS A 351 -20.62 -33.48 -2.75
CA LYS A 351 -20.82 -34.52 -1.72
C LYS A 351 -21.97 -34.15 -0.76
N LEU A 352 -21.93 -32.93 -0.21
CA LEU A 352 -22.97 -32.39 0.67
C LEU A 352 -24.37 -32.39 0.00
N LEU A 353 -24.44 -32.07 -1.30
CA LEU A 353 -25.69 -32.17 -2.08
C LEU A 353 -26.15 -33.60 -2.38
N GLN A 354 -25.25 -34.59 -2.36
CA GLN A 354 -25.59 -36.00 -2.50
C GLN A 354 -26.07 -36.58 -1.16
N GLU A 355 -25.36 -36.29 -0.06
CA GLU A 355 -25.76 -36.60 1.31
C GLU A 355 -27.14 -36.01 1.65
N LYS A 356 -27.41 -34.75 1.28
CA LYS A 356 -28.75 -34.16 1.46
C LYS A 356 -29.85 -34.84 0.64
N ARG A 357 -29.52 -35.52 -0.47
CA ARG A 357 -30.49 -36.29 -1.27
C ARG A 357 -30.75 -37.66 -0.68
N THR A 358 -29.73 -38.36 -0.22
CA THR A 358 -29.92 -39.65 0.48
C THR A 358 -30.71 -39.46 1.76
N ASN A 359 -30.40 -38.40 2.53
CA ASN A 359 -31.07 -38.12 3.80
C ASN A 359 -32.51 -37.60 3.59
N ALA A 360 -32.80 -36.93 2.47
CA ALA A 360 -34.17 -36.60 2.09
C ALA A 360 -34.97 -37.86 1.73
N SER A 361 -34.39 -38.75 0.90
CA SER A 361 -35.01 -40.03 0.54
C SER A 361 -35.32 -40.91 1.76
N SER A 362 -34.39 -41.01 2.72
CA SER A 362 -34.64 -41.77 3.95
C SER A 362 -35.69 -41.13 4.85
N LEU A 363 -35.74 -39.79 4.93
CA LEU A 363 -36.77 -39.07 5.68
C LEU A 363 -38.16 -39.21 5.02
N GLU A 364 -38.22 -39.19 3.68
CA GLU A 364 -39.44 -39.45 2.91
C GLU A 364 -39.93 -40.88 3.20
N GLU A 365 -39.06 -41.89 3.13
CA GLU A 365 -39.38 -43.28 3.52
C GLU A 365 -39.85 -43.42 4.98
N GLU A 366 -39.18 -42.78 5.93
CA GLU A 366 -39.57 -42.78 7.35
C GLU A 366 -40.93 -42.11 7.56
N SER A 367 -41.20 -40.99 6.86
CA SER A 367 -42.47 -40.28 6.94
C SER A 367 -43.63 -41.13 6.38
N HIS A 368 -43.42 -41.86 5.29
CA HIS A 368 -44.41 -42.80 4.76
C HIS A 368 -44.67 -43.96 5.73
N ARG A 369 -43.62 -44.54 6.34
CA ARG A 369 -43.77 -45.60 7.36
C ARG A 369 -44.57 -45.11 8.58
N LEU A 370 -44.35 -43.86 9.03
CA LEU A 370 -45.11 -43.25 10.12
C LEU A 370 -46.57 -42.94 9.71
N GLN A 371 -46.81 -42.46 8.48
CA GLN A 371 -48.16 -42.21 7.97
C GLN A 371 -48.96 -43.51 7.89
N GLU A 372 -48.37 -44.62 7.43
CA GLU A 372 -49.02 -45.94 7.44
C GLU A 372 -49.38 -46.38 8.87
N GLN A 373 -48.52 -46.15 9.86
CA GLN A 373 -48.81 -46.46 11.25
C GLN A 373 -49.97 -45.64 11.81
N LEU A 374 -50.00 -44.32 11.53
CA LEU A 374 -51.10 -43.43 11.89
C LEU A 374 -52.42 -43.84 11.22
N GLU A 375 -52.39 -44.26 9.95
CA GLU A 375 -53.57 -44.80 9.29
C GLU A 375 -54.07 -46.09 9.94
N ARG A 376 -53.17 -47.01 10.30
CA ARG A 376 -53.52 -48.27 10.96
C ARG A 376 -54.13 -48.04 12.35
N THR A 377 -53.56 -47.12 13.15
CA THR A 377 -54.12 -46.76 14.47
C THR A 377 -55.45 -46.04 14.35
N ASN A 378 -55.57 -45.04 13.47
CA ASN A 378 -56.85 -44.34 13.21
C ASN A 378 -57.96 -45.31 12.76
N LYS A 379 -57.66 -46.27 11.88
CA LYS A 379 -58.61 -47.32 11.45
C LYS A 379 -59.03 -48.20 12.64
N ALA A 380 -58.10 -48.59 13.51
CA ALA A 380 -58.41 -49.35 14.73
C ALA A 380 -59.25 -48.54 15.75
N GLU A 381 -59.00 -47.25 15.91
CA GLU A 381 -59.78 -46.37 16.78
C GLU A 381 -61.20 -46.12 16.25
N LEU A 382 -61.37 -45.92 14.94
CA LEU A 382 -62.70 -45.84 14.31
C LEU A 382 -63.52 -47.11 14.53
N ILE A 383 -62.90 -48.29 14.49
CA ILE A 383 -63.56 -49.57 14.80
C ILE A 383 -63.98 -49.62 16.28
N LYS A 384 -63.08 -49.28 17.21
CA LYS A 384 -63.41 -49.19 18.66
C LYS A 384 -64.55 -48.21 18.93
N ALA A 385 -64.48 -47.01 18.36
CA ALA A 385 -65.49 -45.96 18.49
C ALA A 385 -66.85 -46.40 17.91
N SER A 386 -66.86 -47.13 16.78
CA SER A 386 -68.07 -47.72 16.20
C SER A 386 -68.72 -48.74 17.14
N ILE A 387 -67.93 -49.59 17.80
CA ILE A 387 -68.42 -50.56 18.80
C ILE A 387 -69.03 -49.83 20.01
N VAL A 388 -68.32 -48.86 20.58
CA VAL A 388 -68.82 -48.04 21.71
C VAL A 388 -70.08 -47.27 21.32
N ALA A 389 -70.13 -46.67 20.13
CA ALA A 389 -71.29 -45.95 19.63
C ALA A 389 -72.52 -46.85 19.43
N LYS A 390 -72.34 -48.13 19.02
CA LYS A 390 -73.43 -49.11 18.97
C LYS A 390 -73.98 -49.38 20.38
N GLY A 391 -73.12 -49.60 21.38
CA GLY A 391 -73.52 -49.76 22.79
C GLY A 391 -74.28 -48.54 23.33
N VAL A 392 -73.76 -47.33 23.12
CA VAL A 392 -74.42 -46.08 23.54
C VAL A 392 -75.76 -45.86 22.82
N ARG A 393 -75.90 -46.26 21.55
CA ARG A 393 -77.19 -46.24 20.82
C ARG A 393 -78.21 -47.19 21.43
N ALA A 394 -77.81 -48.40 21.83
CA ALA A 394 -78.67 -49.37 22.52
C ALA A 394 -79.14 -48.83 23.89
N ASN A 395 -78.21 -48.32 24.70
CA ASN A 395 -78.54 -47.72 26.00
C ASN A 395 -79.49 -46.51 25.84
N ARG A 396 -79.24 -45.63 24.86
CA ARG A 396 -80.16 -44.53 24.51
C ARG A 396 -81.50 -45.02 23.97
N ALA A 397 -81.60 -46.19 23.36
CA ALA A 397 -82.90 -46.78 23.00
C ALA A 397 -83.68 -47.15 24.27
N GLY A 398 -83.08 -47.91 25.20
CA GLY A 398 -83.67 -48.25 26.49
C GLY A 398 -84.17 -47.02 27.27
N VAL A 399 -83.32 -45.99 27.41
CA VAL A 399 -83.70 -44.72 28.07
C VAL A 399 -84.87 -44.02 27.35
N ARG A 400 -84.93 -44.07 26.00
CA ARG A 400 -86.08 -43.52 25.26
C ARG A 400 -87.36 -44.34 25.43
N HIS A 401 -87.30 -45.65 25.63
CA HIS A 401 -88.47 -46.45 25.98
C HIS A 401 -88.99 -46.09 27.38
N ALA A 402 -88.11 -45.95 28.38
CA ALA A 402 -88.47 -45.47 29.71
C ALA A 402 -89.06 -44.05 29.69
N ALA A 403 -88.41 -43.11 28.98
CA ALA A 403 -88.88 -41.74 28.85
C ALA A 403 -90.23 -41.64 28.11
N ARG A 404 -90.48 -42.48 27.10
CA ARG A 404 -91.78 -42.56 26.42
C ARG A 404 -92.90 -43.00 27.37
N LYS A 405 -92.64 -43.96 28.27
CA LYS A 405 -93.60 -44.38 29.30
C LYS A 405 -93.99 -43.19 30.18
N VAL A 406 -93.00 -42.56 30.82
CA VAL A 406 -93.18 -41.34 31.64
C VAL A 406 -93.85 -40.19 30.86
N GLN A 407 -93.63 -40.07 29.56
CA GLN A 407 -94.26 -39.03 28.74
C GLN A 407 -95.73 -39.34 28.38
N VAL A 408 -96.16 -40.60 28.35
CA VAL A 408 -97.59 -40.96 28.30
C VAL A 408 -98.25 -40.56 29.63
N ASP A 409 -97.63 -40.92 30.75
CA ASP A 409 -98.13 -40.59 32.10
C ASP A 409 -98.26 -39.06 32.29
N LYS A 410 -97.24 -38.31 31.84
CA LYS A 410 -97.26 -36.83 31.82
C LYS A 410 -98.23 -36.22 30.81
N LYS A 411 -98.53 -36.89 29.69
CA LYS A 411 -99.57 -36.41 28.75
C LYS A 411 -100.97 -36.59 29.33
N ASN A 412 -101.20 -37.63 30.11
CA ASN A 412 -102.48 -37.87 30.76
C ASN A 412 -102.76 -36.79 31.82
N THR A 413 -101.78 -36.45 32.66
CA THR A 413 -101.88 -35.33 33.61
C THR A 413 -101.92 -33.96 32.92
N ALA A 414 -101.10 -33.71 31.89
CA ALA A 414 -101.13 -32.44 31.16
C ALA A 414 -102.45 -32.18 30.41
N LYS A 415 -103.18 -33.22 29.99
CA LYS A 415 -104.54 -33.07 29.42
C LYS A 415 -105.53 -32.49 30.44
N MET A 416 -105.46 -32.92 31.70
CA MET A 416 -106.31 -32.38 32.78
C MET A 416 -106.00 -30.88 32.98
N MET A 417 -104.72 -30.53 33.11
CA MET A 417 -104.26 -29.15 33.32
C MET A 417 -104.51 -28.21 32.12
N ALA A 418 -104.45 -28.73 30.88
CA ALA A 418 -104.64 -27.93 29.68
C ALA A 418 -106.10 -27.50 29.48
N TYR A 419 -107.05 -28.34 29.91
CA TYR A 419 -108.48 -28.03 29.93
C TYR A 419 -108.80 -26.85 30.86
N GLU A 420 -108.01 -26.67 31.93
CA GLU A 420 -108.10 -25.51 32.84
C GLU A 420 -107.51 -24.27 32.17
N LYS A 421 -106.25 -24.34 31.70
CA LYS A 421 -105.52 -23.16 31.20
C LYS A 421 -106.12 -22.51 29.94
N GLN A 422 -106.80 -23.27 29.06
CA GLN A 422 -107.32 -22.68 27.83
C GLN A 422 -108.35 -21.56 28.08
N LYS A 423 -109.04 -21.58 29.24
CA LYS A 423 -109.97 -20.52 29.66
C LYS A 423 -109.33 -19.14 29.91
N ASP A 424 -108.00 -19.04 30.00
CA ASP A 424 -107.31 -17.81 30.40
C ASP A 424 -106.65 -17.05 29.24
N HIS A 425 -106.13 -17.75 28.24
CA HIS A 425 -105.31 -17.14 27.17
C HIS A 425 -106.11 -16.30 26.17
N GLU A 426 -107.41 -16.56 26.04
CA GLU A 426 -108.32 -15.83 25.14
C GLU A 426 -108.51 -14.35 25.55
N ARG A 427 -108.00 -13.93 26.72
CA ARG A 427 -108.18 -12.59 27.30
C ARG A 427 -107.04 -11.59 27.04
N ILE A 428 -106.00 -11.94 26.26
CA ILE A 428 -104.73 -11.17 26.21
C ILE A 428 -104.35 -10.61 24.83
N ASN A 429 -104.60 -11.33 23.73
CA ASN A 429 -103.96 -11.02 22.43
C ASN A 429 -104.42 -9.72 21.75
N GLU A 430 -105.51 -9.10 22.20
CA GLU A 430 -106.21 -8.01 21.49
C GLU A 430 -105.52 -6.63 21.59
N GLN A 431 -104.26 -6.56 22.06
CA GLN A 431 -103.65 -5.31 22.57
C GLN A 431 -102.35 -4.83 21.89
N LEU A 432 -101.75 -5.54 20.90
CA LEU A 432 -100.31 -5.36 20.58
C LEU A 432 -99.88 -4.92 19.16
N ASP A 433 -100.76 -4.82 18.15
CA ASP A 433 -100.29 -4.73 16.75
C ASP A 433 -100.12 -3.32 16.14
N GLU A 434 -100.47 -2.25 16.85
CA GLU A 434 -100.65 -0.92 16.25
C GLU A 434 -99.34 -0.13 15.97
N ASP A 435 -98.25 -0.43 16.68
CA ASP A 435 -97.13 0.52 16.89
C ASP A 435 -96.11 0.68 15.74
N ARG A 436 -95.90 -0.35 14.90
CA ARG A 436 -94.57 -0.61 14.31
C ARG A 436 -94.14 0.19 13.06
N ARG A 437 -94.97 1.05 12.46
CA ARG A 437 -94.84 1.42 11.01
C ARG A 437 -93.98 2.64 10.61
N LYS A 438 -93.33 3.40 11.52
CA LYS A 438 -92.98 4.83 11.26
C LYS A 438 -91.50 5.24 10.95
N LYS A 439 -90.49 4.34 10.83
CA LYS A 439 -89.06 4.72 11.12
C LYS A 439 -87.99 4.80 9.98
N ALA A 440 -88.29 4.82 8.67
CA ALA A 440 -87.36 4.22 7.67
C ALA A 440 -86.54 5.06 6.63
N SER A 441 -86.67 6.39 6.44
CA SER A 441 -86.47 6.99 5.08
C SER A 441 -85.18 7.77 4.68
N ILE A 442 -84.25 8.14 5.56
CA ILE A 442 -83.47 9.41 5.38
C ILE A 442 -82.07 9.35 4.67
N ILE A 443 -81.36 8.23 4.63
CA ILE A 443 -79.87 8.22 4.79
C ILE A 443 -78.96 8.50 3.53
N LYS A 444 -79.47 8.75 2.31
CA LYS A 444 -78.79 8.25 1.08
C LYS A 444 -77.89 9.15 0.18
N ARG A 445 -77.50 10.41 0.50
CA ARG A 445 -77.09 11.40 -0.56
C ARG A 445 -75.60 11.84 -0.75
N ILE A 446 -74.68 11.67 0.20
CA ILE A 446 -73.55 12.64 0.37
C ILE A 446 -72.22 12.47 -0.42
N ARG A 447 -71.94 11.39 -1.17
CA ARG A 447 -70.54 10.99 -1.48
C ARG A 447 -70.16 10.85 -2.98
N SER A 448 -69.75 11.90 -3.71
CA SER A 448 -69.45 11.75 -5.16
C SER A 448 -68.53 12.74 -5.92
N GLU A 449 -67.82 13.72 -5.33
CA GLU A 449 -67.40 14.93 -6.10
C GLU A 449 -65.90 15.24 -6.35
N GLU A 450 -64.89 14.47 -5.89
CA GLU A 450 -63.48 14.96 -5.86
C GLU A 450 -62.39 14.01 -6.44
N GLU A 451 -61.75 14.36 -7.58
CA GLU A 451 -60.50 13.73 -8.14
C GLU A 451 -59.63 14.67 -9.05
N ALA A 452 -58.31 14.37 -9.15
CA ALA A 452 -57.30 14.63 -10.24
C ALA A 452 -56.61 16.02 -10.52
N TRP A 453 -55.25 16.03 -10.78
CA TRP A 453 -54.47 16.63 -11.94
C TRP A 453 -52.88 16.56 -11.84
N LEU A 454 -52.05 16.71 -12.93
CA LEU A 454 -50.53 16.49 -12.99
C LEU A 454 -49.69 17.04 -14.24
N LEU A 455 -48.30 17.03 -14.21
CA LEU A 455 -47.17 17.18 -15.27
C LEU A 455 -46.41 18.57 -15.46
N GLU A 456 -45.26 18.88 -16.19
CA GLU A 456 -44.27 18.24 -17.16
C GLU A 456 -42.73 18.75 -17.17
N LYS A 457 -42.01 19.17 -18.27
CA LYS A 457 -40.49 19.02 -18.52
C LYS A 457 -39.59 19.97 -19.46
N GLU A 458 -38.22 20.04 -19.23
CA GLU A 458 -36.90 19.94 -20.04
C GLU A 458 -36.19 20.89 -21.18
N ASN A 459 -34.82 21.17 -21.08
CA ASN A 459 -33.60 21.23 -22.07
C ASN A 459 -32.89 22.49 -22.85
N TYR A 460 -31.72 22.39 -23.64
CA TYR A 460 -30.50 23.39 -23.82
C TYR A 460 -29.55 23.52 -25.18
N PRO A 461 -28.63 24.58 -25.47
CA PRO A 461 -27.86 24.97 -26.78
C PRO A 461 -26.23 25.15 -26.94
N ARG A 462 -25.56 25.86 -27.98
CA ARG A 462 -24.02 25.96 -28.33
C ARG A 462 -23.30 27.07 -29.33
N PRO A 463 -21.88 27.35 -29.41
CA PRO A 463 -21.02 28.43 -30.18
C PRO A 463 -19.54 28.20 -30.93
N TYR A 464 -18.65 29.20 -31.39
CA TYR A 464 -17.28 29.13 -32.20
C TYR A 464 -16.10 30.32 -32.23
N ASP A 465 -15.00 30.40 -33.13
CA ASP A 465 -13.57 31.07 -33.08
C ASP A 465 -12.76 31.75 -34.37
N PRO A 466 -11.49 32.42 -34.34
CA PRO A 466 -10.73 33.34 -35.40
C PRO A 466 -9.13 33.25 -35.85
N THR A 467 -8.39 34.24 -36.56
CA THR A 467 -6.91 34.21 -37.17
C THR A 467 -6.07 35.58 -37.60
N ASP A 468 -4.79 35.63 -38.22
CA ASP A 468 -3.73 36.79 -38.42
C ASP A 468 -2.51 36.77 -39.57
N ILE A 469 -1.62 37.82 -39.93
CA ILE A 469 -0.43 37.87 -40.98
C ILE A 469 0.69 39.11 -41.18
N PRO A 470 1.98 39.02 -41.78
CA PRO A 470 3.10 40.11 -42.01
C PRO A 470 4.22 40.14 -43.24
N GLY A 471 5.24 41.12 -43.42
CA GLY A 471 6.44 41.15 -44.47
C GLY A 471 7.57 42.36 -44.63
N TYR A 472 8.75 42.29 -45.42
CA TYR A 472 9.96 43.30 -45.58
C TYR A 472 11.06 43.25 -46.82
N GLY A 473 12.08 44.20 -47.08
CA GLY A 473 13.33 44.13 -48.06
C GLY A 473 14.34 45.38 -48.44
N LEU A 474 15.62 45.28 -49.04
CA LEU A 474 16.68 46.38 -49.47
C LEU A 474 18.09 46.03 -50.26
N LEU A 475 18.87 46.89 -51.07
CA LEU A 475 20.37 46.77 -51.59
C LEU A 475 21.15 47.92 -52.49
N SER A 476 22.49 47.84 -52.94
CA SER A 476 23.37 48.78 -53.85
C SER A 476 24.84 48.33 -54.43
N GLU A 477 25.68 49.08 -55.27
CA GLU A 477 27.05 48.74 -55.98
C GLU A 477 28.08 49.86 -56.63
N MET A 478 29.28 49.59 -57.32
CA MET A 478 30.46 50.54 -57.73
C MET A 478 31.31 50.57 -59.15
N SER A 479 32.72 50.68 -59.27
CA SER A 479 33.61 51.39 -60.36
C SER A 479 34.97 50.79 -61.06
N LEU A 480 35.95 51.52 -61.79
CA LEU A 480 36.76 51.00 -63.01
C LEU A 480 38.35 50.92 -63.33
N ALA A 481 39.09 51.90 -63.95
CA ALA A 481 40.22 51.59 -64.92
C ALA A 481 41.58 51.05 -64.39
N GLU A 482 42.28 51.76 -63.50
CA GLU A 482 43.53 51.29 -62.86
C GLU A 482 43.36 49.97 -62.10
N LEU A 483 42.10 49.60 -61.79
CA LEU A 483 41.79 48.32 -61.19
C LEU A 483 42.24 47.16 -62.08
N LYS A 484 42.28 47.30 -63.41
CA LYS A 484 42.44 46.16 -64.36
C LYS A 484 43.85 45.58 -64.42
N GLU A 485 44.90 46.40 -64.52
CA GLU A 485 46.28 45.89 -64.62
C GLU A 485 46.79 45.38 -63.27
N ARG A 486 46.50 46.12 -62.19
CA ARG A 486 46.74 45.66 -60.80
C ARG A 486 46.08 44.30 -60.57
N LEU A 487 44.83 44.14 -61.01
CA LEU A 487 44.07 42.88 -60.98
C LEU A 487 44.68 41.76 -61.82
N PHE A 488 45.38 42.04 -62.93
CA PHE A 488 46.01 41.00 -63.75
C PHE A 488 47.22 40.36 -63.06
N LEU A 489 48.18 41.18 -62.61
CA LEU A 489 49.37 40.67 -61.91
C LEU A 489 48.99 40.02 -60.57
N LEU A 490 48.05 40.61 -59.81
CA LEU A 490 47.51 40.00 -58.61
C LEU A 490 46.82 38.66 -58.91
N ARG A 491 46.09 38.50 -60.03
CA ARG A 491 45.49 37.20 -60.41
C ARG A 491 46.55 36.13 -60.66
N GLN A 492 47.65 36.46 -61.32
CA GLN A 492 48.72 35.48 -61.60
C GLN A 492 49.46 35.05 -60.33
N GLN A 493 49.85 36.01 -59.47
CA GLN A 493 50.50 35.66 -58.20
C GLN A 493 49.56 34.86 -57.28
N ASN A 494 48.28 35.24 -57.23
CA ASN A 494 47.27 34.51 -56.48
C ASN A 494 47.06 33.09 -57.04
N SER A 495 47.12 32.85 -58.36
CA SER A 495 46.83 31.52 -58.92
C SER A 495 47.84 30.45 -58.46
N ILE A 496 49.13 30.78 -58.37
CA ILE A 496 50.17 29.88 -57.86
C ILE A 496 49.98 29.62 -56.37
N ILE A 497 49.83 30.70 -55.58
CA ILE A 497 49.60 30.62 -54.12
C ILE A 497 48.32 29.83 -53.81
N LEU A 498 47.28 29.94 -54.64
CA LEU A 498 46.06 29.15 -54.54
C LEU A 498 46.30 27.69 -54.91
N ALA A 499 47.09 27.39 -55.95
CA ALA A 499 47.36 26.01 -56.36
C ALA A 499 48.04 25.19 -55.25
N ASP A 500 49.04 25.76 -54.57
CA ASP A 500 49.72 25.07 -53.47
C ASP A 500 48.84 24.97 -52.21
N LYS A 501 48.11 26.04 -51.86
CA LYS A 501 47.07 25.96 -50.80
C LYS A 501 46.01 24.90 -51.11
N ILE A 502 45.63 24.70 -52.37
CA ILE A 502 44.70 23.66 -52.79
C ILE A 502 45.31 22.25 -52.62
N LYS A 503 46.61 22.06 -52.89
CA LYS A 503 47.32 20.79 -52.59
C LYS A 503 47.30 20.50 -51.09
N ASP A 504 47.71 21.45 -50.26
CA ASP A 504 47.73 21.30 -48.80
C ASP A 504 46.35 21.02 -48.22
N ILE A 505 45.33 21.76 -48.68
CA ILE A 505 43.93 21.54 -48.30
C ILE A 505 43.45 20.16 -48.76
N LYS A 506 43.90 19.64 -49.92
CA LYS A 506 43.57 18.30 -50.39
C LYS A 506 44.21 17.23 -49.50
N CYS A 507 45.52 17.30 -49.22
CA CYS A 507 46.23 16.38 -48.34
C CYS A 507 45.64 16.38 -46.92
N GLN A 508 45.38 17.56 -46.34
CA GLN A 508 44.72 17.69 -45.04
C GLN A 508 43.26 17.19 -45.04
N ARG A 509 42.56 17.15 -46.18
CA ARG A 509 41.23 16.55 -46.28
C ARG A 509 41.32 15.02 -46.35
N GLN A 510 42.30 14.48 -47.08
CA GLN A 510 42.52 13.03 -47.20
C GLN A 510 42.84 12.40 -45.84
N THR A 511 43.84 12.91 -45.12
CA THR A 511 44.20 12.39 -43.78
C THR A 511 43.06 12.50 -42.77
N LYS A 512 42.27 13.58 -42.82
CA LYS A 512 41.07 13.71 -41.97
C LYS A 512 40.00 12.68 -42.33
N ILE A 513 39.78 12.38 -43.61
CA ILE A 513 38.85 11.34 -44.06
C ILE A 513 39.34 9.95 -43.63
N GLU A 514 40.61 9.64 -43.86
CA GLU A 514 41.25 8.37 -43.50
C GLU A 514 41.05 8.08 -42.01
N ASN A 515 41.49 8.98 -41.13
CA ASN A 515 41.30 8.91 -39.67
C ASN A 515 39.83 8.69 -39.29
N ILE A 516 38.89 9.39 -39.94
CA ILE A 516 37.45 9.22 -39.66
C ILE A 516 36.96 7.81 -40.05
N THR A 517 37.43 7.26 -41.18
CA THR A 517 37.05 5.88 -41.57
C THR A 517 37.65 4.83 -40.63
N GLU A 518 38.82 5.07 -40.06
CA GLU A 518 39.42 4.17 -39.07
C GLU A 518 38.65 4.19 -37.75
N LEU A 519 38.29 5.37 -37.24
CA LEU A 519 37.41 5.49 -36.09
C LEU A 519 36.05 4.81 -36.34
N GLN A 520 35.47 4.93 -37.53
CA GLN A 520 34.25 4.21 -37.91
C GLN A 520 34.42 2.68 -37.88
N LYS A 521 35.54 2.14 -38.40
CA LYS A 521 35.86 0.70 -38.34
C LYS A 521 35.93 0.24 -36.88
N LEU A 522 36.72 0.92 -36.04
CA LEU A 522 36.87 0.60 -34.61
C LEU A 522 35.53 0.64 -33.86
N ILE A 523 34.76 1.72 -34.02
CA ILE A 523 33.40 1.86 -33.45
C ILE A 523 32.49 0.70 -33.89
N SER A 524 32.59 0.26 -35.15
CA SER A 524 31.79 -0.87 -35.64
C SER A 524 32.16 -2.19 -34.94
N CYS A 525 33.45 -2.43 -34.68
CA CYS A 525 33.93 -3.59 -33.93
C CYS A 525 33.40 -3.58 -32.48
N PHE A 526 33.53 -2.45 -31.77
CA PHE A 526 32.98 -2.30 -30.41
C PHE A 526 31.45 -2.51 -30.37
N LYS A 527 30.71 -1.97 -31.34
CA LYS A 527 29.25 -2.17 -31.46
C LYS A 527 28.89 -3.63 -31.71
N ASN A 528 29.61 -4.32 -32.60
CA ASN A 528 29.40 -5.73 -32.92
C ASN A 528 29.71 -6.64 -31.73
N ALA A 529 30.82 -6.43 -31.02
CA ALA A 529 31.17 -7.17 -29.80
C ALA A 529 30.11 -6.97 -28.69
N LYS A 530 29.68 -5.72 -28.45
CA LYS A 530 28.65 -5.38 -27.47
C LYS A 530 27.28 -5.98 -27.83
N ALA A 531 26.95 -6.07 -29.12
CA ALA A 531 25.74 -6.75 -29.60
C ALA A 531 25.82 -8.28 -29.45
N ALA A 532 26.97 -8.90 -29.72
CA ALA A 532 27.19 -10.33 -29.53
C ALA A 532 27.08 -10.73 -28.04
N SER A 533 27.67 -9.95 -27.13
CA SER A 533 27.54 -10.16 -25.68
C SER A 533 26.08 -10.09 -25.20
N ARG A 534 25.32 -9.07 -25.64
CA ARG A 534 23.88 -8.95 -25.35
C ARG A 534 23.05 -10.12 -25.90
N LYS A 535 23.37 -10.63 -27.10
CA LYS A 535 22.71 -11.82 -27.66
C LYS A 535 22.94 -13.06 -26.81
N ARG A 536 24.16 -13.27 -26.28
CA ARG A 536 24.46 -14.39 -25.36
C ARG A 536 23.68 -14.28 -24.05
N GLN A 537 23.60 -13.10 -23.44
CA GLN A 537 22.84 -12.88 -22.20
C GLN A 537 21.34 -13.19 -22.37
N ASN A 538 20.73 -12.78 -23.49
CA ASN A 538 19.30 -13.00 -23.76
C ASN A 538 18.92 -14.48 -24.02
N TYR A 539 19.89 -15.38 -24.25
CA TYR A 539 19.60 -16.80 -24.49
C TYR A 539 19.11 -17.51 -23.20
N TYR A 540 19.68 -17.16 -22.05
CA TYR A 540 19.35 -17.69 -20.72
C TYR A 540 18.10 -17.02 -20.09
N GLY A 541 17.13 -16.61 -20.92
CA GLY A 541 16.01 -15.74 -20.52
C GLY A 541 14.63 -16.25 -20.90
N ARG A 542 14.48 -17.55 -21.20
CA ARG A 542 13.18 -18.15 -21.52
C ARG A 542 12.40 -18.54 -20.27
N LYS A 543 11.06 -18.54 -20.39
CA LYS A 543 10.13 -18.85 -19.29
C LYS A 543 9.80 -20.33 -19.14
N GLU A 544 10.47 -21.18 -19.91
CA GLU A 544 10.20 -22.63 -19.96
C GLU A 544 10.79 -23.32 -18.71
N ASP A 545 11.90 -22.80 -18.17
CA ASP A 545 12.72 -23.37 -17.10
C ASP A 545 12.01 -23.57 -15.74
N LEU A 546 10.93 -22.81 -15.42
CA LEU A 546 10.40 -22.70 -14.05
C LEU A 546 9.73 -24.00 -13.54
N TYR A 547 8.99 -24.71 -14.41
CA TYR A 547 8.31 -25.96 -14.02
C TYR A 547 9.27 -27.17 -14.01
N ASP A 548 10.37 -27.10 -14.74
CA ASP A 548 11.41 -28.15 -14.73
C ASP A 548 12.43 -27.93 -13.61
N SER A 549 12.64 -26.67 -13.17
CA SER A 549 13.44 -26.34 -11.97
C SER A 549 12.75 -26.72 -10.65
N HIS A 550 11.41 -26.82 -10.63
CA HIS A 550 10.63 -27.06 -9.42
C HIS A 550 9.54 -28.13 -9.63
N PRO A 551 9.84 -29.43 -9.40
CA PRO A 551 8.91 -30.54 -9.69
C PRO A 551 7.57 -30.44 -8.95
N GLU A 552 7.55 -29.86 -7.74
CA GLU A 552 6.31 -29.60 -7.00
C GLU A 552 5.25 -28.82 -7.81
N LEU A 553 5.68 -27.88 -8.66
CA LEU A 553 4.78 -27.09 -9.51
C LEU A 553 4.18 -27.97 -10.62
N LYS A 554 4.97 -28.90 -11.14
CA LYS A 554 4.60 -29.88 -12.16
C LYS A 554 3.55 -30.84 -11.61
N ASP A 555 3.73 -31.32 -10.38
CA ASP A 555 2.78 -32.19 -9.68
C ASP A 555 1.47 -31.47 -9.34
N LEU A 556 1.54 -30.25 -8.80
CA LEU A 556 0.36 -29.43 -8.52
C LEU A 556 -0.43 -29.09 -9.79
N ALA A 557 0.25 -28.78 -10.90
CA ALA A 557 -0.37 -28.57 -12.20
C ALA A 557 -1.06 -29.83 -12.73
N GLN A 558 -0.42 -31.00 -12.63
CA GLN A 558 -1.03 -32.28 -13.00
C GLN A 558 -2.26 -32.61 -12.14
N LEU A 559 -2.19 -32.41 -10.82
CA LEU A 559 -3.29 -32.68 -9.88
C LEU A 559 -4.48 -31.73 -10.16
N LEU A 560 -4.21 -30.46 -10.46
CA LEU A 560 -5.21 -29.50 -10.93
C LEU A 560 -5.88 -29.93 -12.25
N VAL A 561 -5.12 -30.50 -13.20
CA VAL A 561 -5.69 -31.05 -14.44
C VAL A 561 -6.56 -32.28 -14.15
N LYS A 562 -6.15 -33.19 -13.26
CA LYS A 562 -6.98 -34.34 -12.81
C LYS A 562 -8.31 -33.87 -12.23
N ARG A 563 -8.30 -32.92 -11.27
CA ARG A 563 -9.52 -32.32 -10.69
C ARG A 563 -10.45 -31.68 -11.73
N ARG A 564 -9.90 -31.01 -12.75
CA ARG A 564 -10.70 -30.43 -13.83
C ARG A 564 -11.36 -31.49 -14.72
N LYS A 565 -10.71 -32.63 -14.97
CA LYS A 565 -11.32 -33.77 -15.67
C LYS A 565 -12.45 -34.39 -14.84
N GLU A 566 -12.20 -34.69 -13.55
CA GLU A 566 -13.24 -35.17 -12.62
C GLU A 566 -14.47 -34.25 -12.65
N ARG A 567 -14.27 -32.91 -12.62
CA ARG A 567 -15.36 -31.93 -12.73
C ARG A 567 -16.09 -31.97 -14.07
N GLN A 568 -15.41 -32.16 -15.20
CA GLN A 568 -16.03 -32.27 -16.52
C GLN A 568 -16.87 -33.55 -16.65
N GLU A 569 -16.37 -34.68 -16.15
CA GLU A 569 -17.06 -35.96 -16.07
C GLU A 569 -18.33 -35.85 -15.18
N LEU A 570 -18.20 -35.23 -14.01
CA LEU A 570 -19.32 -34.98 -13.10
C LEU A 570 -20.38 -34.01 -13.66
N LEU A 571 -20.02 -33.16 -14.63
CA LEU A 571 -20.97 -32.30 -15.35
C LEU A 571 -21.63 -33.03 -16.53
N SER A 572 -20.87 -33.79 -17.32
CA SER A 572 -21.42 -34.56 -18.44
C SER A 572 -22.32 -35.72 -17.99
N ALA A 573 -22.02 -36.35 -16.85
CA ALA A 573 -22.91 -37.31 -16.19
C ALA A 573 -24.26 -36.66 -15.80
N ASN A 574 -24.25 -35.45 -15.24
CA ASN A 574 -25.48 -34.71 -14.93
C ASN A 574 -26.28 -34.39 -16.21
N PHE A 575 -25.61 -34.03 -17.31
CA PHE A 575 -26.26 -33.75 -18.58
C PHE A 575 -26.92 -35.01 -19.17
N ARG A 576 -26.23 -36.15 -19.19
CA ARG A 576 -26.79 -37.45 -19.61
C ARG A 576 -28.00 -37.86 -18.77
N MET A 577 -27.95 -37.67 -17.45
CA MET A 577 -29.08 -37.94 -16.54
C MET A 577 -30.28 -36.98 -16.74
N LYS A 578 -30.08 -35.82 -17.39
CA LYS A 578 -31.12 -34.83 -17.71
C LYS A 578 -31.65 -34.96 -19.15
N ILE A 579 -31.22 -36.00 -19.88
CA ILE A 579 -31.74 -36.41 -21.20
C ILE A 579 -32.45 -37.79 -21.09
N ARG A 580 -32.15 -38.56 -20.03
CA ARG A 580 -32.84 -39.81 -19.66
C ARG A 580 -34.01 -39.62 -18.68
N ARG A 581 -34.42 -38.37 -18.47
CA ARG A 581 -35.60 -37.93 -17.69
C ARG A 581 -36.27 -36.84 -18.49
#